data_AF-A0A3A6U402-F1
#
_entry.id   AF-A0A3A6U402-F1
#
_cell.length_a   1.000
_cell.length_b   1.000
_cell.length_c   1.000
_cell.angle_alpha   90.00
_cell.angle_beta   90.00
_cell.angle_gamma   90.00
#
_symmetry.space_group_name_H-M   'P 1'
#
loop_
_entity.id
_entity.type
_entity.pdbx_description
1 polymer ?
#
loop_
_entity_poly.entity_id
_entity_poly.type
_entity_poly.pdbx_seq_one_letter_code
_entity_poly.pdbx_strand_id
1 'polypeptide(L)'
;MSIAEQSLLSFGYQLISSPDTAQVVIDLYIMAFLALIWMYQDCKVNNKSIGYFIPFALLTLVFVSIGPLLYLSLKGNLATKTPT
;
A
#
# COMPACT_ATOMS: atom_id res chain seq x y z
N MET A 1 -4.21 22.14 9.76
CA MET A 1 -3.94 20.71 9.53
C MET A 1 -3.44 20.55 8.11
N SER A 2 -2.12 20.58 7.87
CA SER A 2 -1.52 20.35 6.54
C SER A 2 -0.14 19.65 6.60
N ILE A 3 0.39 19.41 7.80
CA ILE A 3 1.69 18.74 8.01
C ILE A 3 1.69 17.32 7.43
N ALA A 4 0.55 16.61 7.47
CA ALA A 4 0.45 15.23 6.99
C ALA A 4 0.53 15.13 5.46
N GLU A 5 0.00 16.07 4.70
CA GLU A 5 0.09 16.05 3.23
C GLU A 5 1.49 16.46 2.74
N GLN A 6 2.10 17.46 3.39
CA GLN A 6 3.50 17.82 3.13
C GLN A 6 4.45 16.68 3.48
N SER A 7 4.19 15.97 4.59
CA SER A 7 4.87 14.73 4.95
C SER A 7 4.62 13.66 3.90
N LEU A 8 3.38 13.32 3.54
CA LEU A 8 3.07 12.22 2.61
C LEU A 8 3.65 12.43 1.21
N LEU A 9 3.60 13.64 0.66
CA LEU A 9 4.23 13.96 -0.63
C LEU A 9 5.76 13.93 -0.56
N SER A 10 6.36 14.50 0.49
CA SER A 10 7.81 14.44 0.68
C SER A 10 8.31 13.02 0.99
N PHE A 11 7.48 12.19 1.64
CA PHE A 11 7.68 10.75 1.83
C PHE A 11 7.56 9.97 0.52
N GLY A 12 6.58 10.29 -0.33
CA GLY A 12 6.50 9.74 -1.69
C GLY A 12 7.77 10.03 -2.49
N TYR A 13 8.29 11.25 -2.35
CA TYR A 13 9.56 11.66 -2.93
C TYR A 13 10.74 10.88 -2.34
N GLN A 14 10.76 10.65 -1.02
CA GLN A 14 11.81 9.92 -0.34
C GLN A 14 11.79 8.41 -0.64
N LEU A 15 10.60 7.81 -0.79
CA LEU A 15 10.42 6.42 -1.23
C LEU A 15 10.94 6.23 -2.64
N ILE A 16 10.60 7.11 -3.58
CA ILE A 16 11.14 7.10 -4.95
C ILE A 16 12.66 7.35 -4.97
N SER A 17 13.19 8.11 -4.00
CA SER A 17 14.62 8.42 -3.93
C SER A 17 15.51 7.25 -3.46
N SER A 18 14.93 6.21 -2.84
CA SER A 18 15.64 5.00 -2.43
C SER A 18 15.27 3.84 -3.37
N PRO A 19 16.03 3.60 -4.44
CA PRO A 19 15.64 2.73 -5.56
C PRO A 19 15.24 1.31 -5.12
N ASP A 20 15.99 0.66 -4.23
CA ASP A 20 15.67 -0.69 -3.74
C ASP A 20 14.33 -0.79 -2.98
N THR A 21 13.98 0.23 -2.20
CA THR A 21 12.72 0.24 -1.44
C THR A 21 11.55 0.68 -2.31
N ALA A 22 11.77 1.65 -3.20
CA ALA A 22 10.78 2.07 -4.19
C ALA A 22 10.34 0.90 -5.07
N GLN A 23 11.30 0.08 -5.53
CA GLN A 23 11.06 -1.01 -6.45
C GLN A 23 10.15 -2.08 -5.87
N VAL A 24 10.42 -2.56 -4.65
CA VAL A 24 9.58 -3.59 -3.99
C VAL A 24 8.18 -3.05 -3.69
N VAL A 25 8.08 -1.78 -3.28
CA VAL A 25 6.79 -1.13 -3.00
C VAL A 25 5.98 -1.00 -4.28
N ILE A 26 6.58 -0.50 -5.37
CA ILE A 26 5.94 -0.39 -6.68
C ILE A 26 5.48 -1.76 -7.20
N ASP A 27 6.33 -2.79 -7.09
CA ASP A 27 5.99 -4.16 -7.50
C ASP A 27 4.78 -4.70 -6.73
N LEU A 28 4.73 -4.49 -5.41
CA LEU A 28 3.58 -4.86 -4.58
C LEU A 28 2.29 -4.15 -4.98
N TYR A 29 2.36 -2.83 -5.28
CA TYR A 29 1.19 -2.08 -5.72
C TYR A 29 0.68 -2.53 -7.09
N ILE A 30 1.59 -2.84 -8.03
CA ILE A 30 1.23 -3.38 -9.34
C ILE A 30 0.59 -4.77 -9.19
N MET A 31 1.18 -5.65 -8.37
CA MET A 31 0.63 -6.98 -8.09
C MET A 31 -0.77 -6.89 -7.47
N ALA A 32 -0.97 -5.99 -6.50
CA ALA A 32 -2.27 -5.75 -5.87
C ALA A 32 -3.31 -5.28 -6.89
N PHE A 33 -2.94 -4.36 -7.77
CA PHE A 33 -3.83 -3.84 -8.81
C PHE A 33 -4.21 -4.93 -9.83
N LEU A 34 -3.24 -5.74 -10.25
CA LEU A 34 -3.50 -6.89 -11.12
C LEU A 34 -4.38 -7.94 -10.44
N ALA A 35 -4.19 -8.22 -9.16
CA ALA A 35 -5.04 -9.12 -8.39
C ALA A 35 -6.48 -8.60 -8.28
N LEU A 36 -6.67 -7.29 -8.10
CA LEU A 36 -7.99 -6.66 -8.10
C LEU A 36 -8.70 -6.76 -9.46
N ILE A 37 -7.98 -6.50 -10.56
CA ILE A 37 -8.49 -6.66 -11.92
C ILE A 37 -8.88 -8.12 -12.17
N TRP A 38 -8.00 -9.05 -11.79
CA TRP A 38 -8.24 -10.48 -11.94
C TRP A 38 -9.47 -10.93 -11.15
N MET A 39 -9.60 -10.52 -9.87
CA MET A 39 -10.79 -10.83 -9.07
C MET A 39 -12.08 -10.22 -9.64
N TYR A 40 -12.01 -9.02 -10.20
CA TYR A 40 -13.16 -8.40 -10.87
C TYR A 40 -13.58 -9.20 -12.10
N GLN A 41 -12.62 -9.64 -12.92
CA GLN A 41 -12.87 -10.51 -14.07
C GLN A 41 -13.41 -11.87 -13.63
N ASP A 42 -12.84 -12.48 -12.59
CA ASP A 42 -13.30 -13.75 -12.04
C ASP A 42 -14.75 -13.67 -11.57
N CYS A 43 -15.15 -12.60 -10.87
CA CYS A 43 -16.54 -12.40 -10.48
C CYS A 43 -17.49 -12.25 -11.67
N LYS A 44 -17.03 -11.57 -12.74
CA LYS A 44 -17.78 -11.40 -13.99
C LYS A 44 -17.96 -12.73 -14.72
N VAL A 45 -16.93 -13.58 -14.78
CA VAL A 45 -16.98 -14.91 -15.41
C VAL A 45 -17.89 -15.85 -14.61
N ASN A 46 -17.85 -15.79 -13.28
CA ASN A 46 -18.63 -16.66 -12.41
C ASN A 46 -20.09 -16.18 -12.18
N ASN A 47 -20.57 -15.15 -12.89
CA ASN A 47 -21.91 -14.54 -12.72
C ASN A 47 -22.24 -14.17 -11.26
N LYS A 48 -21.21 -13.96 -10.43
CA LYS A 48 -21.39 -13.58 -9.03
C LYS A 48 -21.58 -12.08 -8.92
N SER A 49 -22.46 -11.66 -8.01
CA SER A 49 -22.70 -10.24 -7.75
C SER A 49 -21.40 -9.54 -7.41
N ILE A 50 -21.16 -8.37 -8.02
CA ILE A 50 -20.02 -7.49 -7.73
C ILE A 50 -19.93 -7.17 -6.23
N GLY A 51 -21.04 -7.24 -5.50
CA GLY A 51 -21.09 -7.05 -4.05
C GLY A 51 -20.30 -8.11 -3.26
N TYR A 52 -20.07 -9.30 -3.83
CA TYR A 52 -19.23 -10.32 -3.22
C TYR A 52 -17.74 -9.99 -3.34
N PHE A 53 -17.33 -9.29 -4.40
CA PHE A 53 -15.94 -8.88 -4.64
C PHE A 53 -15.47 -7.77 -3.71
N ILE A 54 -16.33 -6.78 -3.45
CA ILE A 54 -16.00 -5.56 -2.69
C ILE A 54 -15.31 -5.85 -1.35
N PRO A 55 -15.83 -6.74 -0.47
CA PRO A 55 -15.17 -7.00 0.82
C PRO A 55 -13.77 -7.59 0.67
N PHE A 56 -13.54 -8.47 -0.32
CA PHE A 56 -12.21 -9.03 -0.57
C PHE A 56 -11.27 -8.00 -1.17
N ALA A 57 -11.74 -7.19 -2.12
CA ALA A 57 -10.98 -6.10 -2.71
C ALA A 57 -10.50 -5.11 -1.65
N LEU A 58 -11.39 -4.74 -0.73
CA LEU A 58 -11.10 -3.81 0.36
C LEU A 58 -10.10 -4.43 1.35
N LEU A 59 -10.23 -5.73 1.65
CA LEU A 59 -9.28 -6.46 2.47
C LEU A 59 -7.89 -6.51 1.83
N THR A 60 -7.80 -6.84 0.54
CA THR A 60 -6.53 -6.85 -0.22
C THR A 60 -5.86 -5.48 -0.21
N LEU A 61 -6.64 -4.41 -0.41
CA LEU A 61 -6.13 -3.04 -0.40
C LEU A 61 -5.61 -2.63 0.98
N VAL A 62 -6.35 -2.96 2.05
CA VAL A 62 -5.94 -2.71 3.44
C VAL A 62 -4.66 -3.46 3.78
N PHE A 63 -4.57 -4.76 3.47
CA PHE A 63 -3.38 -5.56 3.75
C PHE A 63 -2.14 -5.06 3.00
N VAL A 64 -2.30 -4.71 1.72
CA VAL A 64 -1.23 -4.13 0.90
C VAL A 64 -0.76 -2.79 1.49
N SER A 65 -1.66 -1.97 2.02
CA SER A 65 -1.29 -0.70 2.67
C SER A 65 -0.66 -0.86 4.06
N ILE A 66 -1.02 -1.88 4.83
CA ILE A 66 -0.45 -2.11 6.17
C ILE A 66 1.07 -2.33 6.10
N GLY A 67 1.59 -3.05 5.10
CA GLY A 67 3.02 -3.32 4.96
C GLY A 67 3.89 -2.03 4.97
N PRO A 68 3.67 -1.10 4.02
CA PRO A 68 4.35 0.18 3.99
C PRO A 68 4.10 1.04 5.24
N LEU A 69 2.85 1.09 5.74
CA LEU A 69 2.51 1.89 6.93
C LEU A 69 3.21 1.38 8.20
N LEU A 70 3.35 0.07 8.35
CA LEU A 70 4.02 -0.57 9.47
C LEU A 70 5.53 -0.38 9.38
N TYR A 71 6.12 -0.48 8.18
CA TYR A 71 7.52 -0.12 7.94
C TYR A 71 7.81 1.33 8.32
N LEU A 72 6.93 2.26 7.93
CA LEU A 72 7.04 3.68 8.28
C LEU A 72 6.87 3.94 9.78
N SER A 73 5.92 3.27 10.43
CA SER A 73 5.70 3.38 11.88
C SER A 73 6.91 2.89 12.67
N LEU A 74 7.47 1.74 12.28
CA LEU A 74 8.67 1.17 12.90
C LEU A 74 9.92 2.04 12.62
N LYS A 75 10.11 2.50 11.38
CA LYS A 75 11.22 3.41 11.03
C LYS A 75 11.13 4.74 11.79
N GLY A 76 9.93 5.30 11.92
CA GLY A 76 9.68 6.49 12.73
C GLY A 76 10.01 6.28 14.22
N ASN A 77 9.62 5.13 14.78
CA ASN A 77 9.92 4.79 16.18
C ASN A 77 11.42 4.54 16.42
N LEU A 78 12.12 3.96 15.45
CA LEU A 78 13.58 3.77 15.49
C LEU A 78 14.33 5.11 15.36
N ALA A 79 13.83 6.05 14.55
CA ALA A 79 14.37 7.41 14.46
C ALA A 79 14.19 8.22 15.75
N THR A 80 13.23 7.85 16.61
CA THR A 80 13.08 8.45 17.94
C THR A 80 14.01 7.86 19.00
N LYS A 81 14.84 6.86 18.67
CA LYS A 81 15.64 6.13 19.67
C LYS A 81 17.10 5.97 19.26
N THR A 82 17.90 7.04 19.36
CA THR A 82 19.26 7.11 19.98
C THR A 82 20.04 8.40 19.61
N PRO A 83 21.03 8.88 20.39
CA PRO A 83 21.29 8.70 21.82
C PRO A 83 21.53 10.04 22.58
N THR A 84 21.28 10.06 23.89
CA THR A 84 22.07 10.86 24.84
C THR A 84 22.84 9.90 25.71
#